data_AF-A0A7S2RIL2-F1
#
_entry.id   AF-A0A7S2RIL2-F1
#
_cell.length_a   1.000
_cell.length_b   1.000
_cell.length_c   1.000
_cell.angle_alpha   90.00
_cell.angle_beta   90.00
_cell.angle_gamma   90.00
#
_symmetry.space_group_name_H-M   'P 1'
#
loop_
_entity.id
_entity.type
_entity.pdbx_description
1 polymer ?
#
loop_
_entity_poly.entity_id
_entity_poly.type
_entity_poly.pdbx_seq_one_letter_code
_entity_poly.pdbx_strand_id
1 'polypeptide(L)'
;MQAEFERDGIQLPEEDRDGVRQLIETTVALETAFSQAVTQANYETFPVVNQGGLERLSALWANIPQEGPPGSVTLTTQQQLCNTVLKYCPDPTVRKIVYVAANTVATENLDNLAALITVRHE
;
A
#
# COMPACT_ATOMS: atom_id res chain seq x y z
N MET A 1 -16.40 -27.81 -14.65
CA MET A 1 -16.03 -28.67 -13.51
C MET A 1 -14.78 -29.49 -13.82
N GLN A 2 -14.76 -30.32 -14.87
CA GLN A 2 -13.55 -31.09 -15.22
C GLN A 2 -12.30 -30.22 -15.49
N ALA A 3 -12.44 -29.14 -16.27
CA ALA A 3 -11.34 -28.21 -16.56
C ALA A 3 -10.79 -27.48 -15.31
N GLU A 4 -11.56 -27.40 -14.23
CA GLU A 4 -11.13 -26.76 -12.98
C GLU A 4 -10.26 -27.71 -12.17
N PHE A 5 -10.68 -28.98 -12.05
CA PHE A 5 -9.84 -30.02 -11.45
C PHE A 5 -8.56 -30.27 -12.24
N GLU A 6 -8.63 -30.19 -13.58
CA GLU A 6 -7.45 -30.30 -14.43
C GLU A 6 -6.49 -29.12 -14.24
N ARG A 7 -7.02 -27.91 -14.04
CA ARG A 7 -6.21 -26.73 -13.70
C ARG A 7 -5.56 -26.86 -12.31
N ASP A 8 -6.25 -27.48 -11.37
CA ASP A 8 -5.75 -27.72 -10.00
C ASP A 8 -4.76 -28.90 -9.93
N GLY A 9 -4.45 -29.53 -11.06
CA GLY A 9 -3.41 -30.55 -11.15
C GLY A 9 -3.88 -31.96 -10.76
N ILE A 10 -5.18 -32.27 -10.78
CA ILE A 10 -5.69 -33.60 -10.36
C ILE A 10 -5.06 -34.77 -11.14
N GLN A 11 -4.66 -34.52 -12.39
CA GLN A 11 -4.00 -35.45 -13.31
C GLN A 11 -2.53 -35.70 -13.01
N LEU A 12 -1.91 -34.87 -12.16
CA LEU A 12 -0.50 -34.98 -11.84
C LEU A 12 -0.24 -36.16 -10.87
N PRO A 13 0.98 -36.73 -10.89
CA PRO A 13 1.47 -37.62 -9.82
C PRO A 13 1.31 -37.00 -8.42
N GLU A 14 1.25 -37.83 -7.39
CA GLU A 14 1.05 -37.37 -6.01
C GLU A 14 2.14 -36.40 -5.54
N GLU A 15 3.41 -36.69 -5.83
CA GLU A 15 4.55 -35.81 -5.50
C GLU A 15 4.42 -34.42 -6.16
N ASP A 16 4.03 -34.38 -7.44
CA ASP A 16 3.83 -33.13 -8.18
C ASP A 16 2.61 -32.35 -7.66
N ARG A 17 1.56 -33.05 -7.20
CA ARG A 17 0.37 -32.42 -6.56
C ARG A 17 0.71 -31.78 -5.23
N ASP A 18 1.58 -32.40 -4.44
CA ASP A 18 2.06 -31.82 -3.18
C ASP A 18 2.91 -30.57 -3.45
N GLY A 19 3.74 -30.58 -4.49
CA GLY A 19 4.47 -29.39 -4.96
C GLY A 19 3.53 -28.25 -5.37
N VAL A 20 2.52 -28.53 -6.20
CA VAL A 20 1.51 -27.54 -6.62
C VAL A 20 0.74 -26.99 -5.41
N ARG A 21 0.36 -27.83 -4.45
CA ARG A 21 -0.27 -27.39 -3.20
C ARG A 21 0.62 -26.40 -2.43
N GLN A 22 1.90 -26.72 -2.27
CA GLN A 22 2.84 -25.85 -1.58
C GLN A 22 3.02 -24.49 -2.28
N LEU A 23 3.05 -24.48 -3.62
CA LEU A 23 3.10 -23.25 -4.42
C LEU A 23 1.84 -22.41 -4.24
N ILE A 24 0.66 -23.03 -4.22
CA ILE A 24 -0.62 -22.35 -3.97
C ILE A 24 -0.65 -21.74 -2.58
N GLU A 25 -0.28 -22.51 -1.55
CA GLU A 25 -0.24 -22.02 -0.16
C GLU A 25 0.72 -20.83 -0.01
N THR A 26 1.89 -20.92 -0.63
CA THR A 26 2.89 -19.83 -0.64
C THR A 26 2.34 -18.60 -1.37
N THR A 27 1.68 -18.79 -2.51
CA THR A 27 1.04 -17.69 -3.27
C THR A 27 -0.01 -16.98 -2.42
N VAL A 28 -0.91 -17.73 -1.78
CA VAL A 28 -1.96 -17.16 -0.91
C VAL A 28 -1.36 -16.40 0.27
N ALA A 29 -0.30 -16.92 0.88
CA ALA A 29 0.40 -16.25 1.96
C ALA A 29 1.02 -14.92 1.52
N LEU A 30 1.71 -14.91 0.38
CA LEU A 30 2.32 -13.70 -0.19
C LEU A 30 1.28 -12.66 -0.62
N GLU A 31 0.17 -13.08 -1.23
CA GLU A 31 -0.95 -12.18 -1.59
C GLU A 31 -1.61 -11.55 -0.37
N THR A 32 -1.75 -12.34 0.71
CA THR A 32 -2.28 -11.86 1.98
C THR A 32 -1.33 -10.83 2.60
N ALA A 33 -0.03 -11.13 2.65
CA ALA A 33 1.00 -10.22 3.16
C ALA A 33 1.03 -8.91 2.36
N PHE A 34 0.98 -9.00 1.03
CA PHE A 34 0.92 -7.84 0.15
C PHE A 34 -0.28 -6.94 0.47
N SER A 35 -1.47 -7.53 0.57
CA SER A 35 -2.73 -6.81 0.84
C SER A 35 -2.73 -6.15 2.21
N GLN A 36 -2.18 -6.82 3.23
CA GLN A 36 -2.04 -6.28 4.57
C GLN A 36 -1.09 -5.08 4.59
N ALA A 37 0.07 -5.20 3.95
CA ALA A 37 1.04 -4.11 3.86
C ALA A 37 0.48 -2.89 3.11
N VAL A 38 -0.25 -3.06 2.01
CA VAL A 38 -0.96 -1.94 1.33
C VAL A 38 -1.97 -1.28 2.28
N THR A 39 -2.71 -2.08 3.04
CA THR A 39 -3.72 -1.56 3.96
C THR A 39 -3.08 -0.77 5.09
N GLN A 40 -2.03 -1.29 5.71
CA GLN A 40 -1.29 -0.61 6.78
C GLN A 40 -0.61 0.67 6.29
N ALA A 41 -0.03 0.61 5.09
CA ALA A 41 0.59 1.74 4.42
C ALA A 41 -0.35 2.93 4.19
N ASN A 42 -1.67 2.74 4.17
CA ASN A 42 -2.64 3.85 4.06
C ASN A 42 -2.84 4.64 5.36
N TYR A 43 -2.29 4.18 6.48
CA TYR A 43 -2.44 4.81 7.80
C TYR A 43 -1.11 5.30 8.38
N GLU A 44 -0.02 5.21 7.62
CA GLU A 44 1.25 5.78 8.04
C GLU A 44 1.16 7.31 8.16
N THR A 45 1.92 7.84 9.11
CA THR A 45 1.94 9.26 9.41
C THR A 45 3.28 9.87 9.01
N PHE A 46 3.25 11.08 8.46
CA PHE A 46 4.45 11.80 8.06
C PHE A 46 4.33 13.29 8.40
N PRO A 47 5.44 13.93 8.84
CA PRO A 47 5.44 15.35 9.15
C PRO A 47 5.51 16.19 7.87
N VAL A 48 4.69 17.23 7.80
CA VAL A 48 4.75 18.28 6.80
C VAL A 48 5.11 19.60 7.47
N VAL A 49 6.23 20.17 7.08
CA VAL A 49 6.66 21.51 7.47
C VAL A 49 6.04 22.49 6.48
N ASN A 50 5.32 23.50 6.97
CA ASN A 50 4.59 24.58 6.26
C ASN A 50 3.05 24.48 6.28
N GLN A 51 2.45 25.10 7.29
CA GLN A 51 1.00 25.11 7.56
C GLN A 51 0.20 26.01 6.60
N GLY A 52 0.81 27.06 6.01
CA GLY A 52 0.06 28.09 5.26
C GLY A 52 -0.67 27.58 4.02
N GLY A 53 -0.19 26.49 3.40
CA GLY A 53 -0.88 25.81 2.30
C GLY A 53 -2.02 24.89 2.75
N LEU A 54 -1.96 24.39 3.98
CA LEU A 54 -2.92 23.46 4.58
C LEU A 54 -4.06 24.20 5.31
N GLU A 55 -3.79 25.36 5.91
CA GLU A 55 -4.80 26.22 6.55
C GLU A 55 -5.93 26.64 5.60
N ARG A 56 -5.62 26.77 4.30
CA ARG A 56 -6.59 27.10 3.25
C ARG A 56 -7.57 25.94 2.96
N LEU A 57 -7.27 24.73 3.44
CA LEU A 57 -8.12 23.55 3.33
C LEU A 57 -8.99 23.45 4.59
N SER A 58 -9.90 24.40 4.80
CA SER A 58 -10.67 24.57 6.05
C SER A 58 -11.36 23.30 6.55
N ALA A 59 -11.87 22.46 5.65
CA ALA A 59 -12.52 21.19 6.00
C ALA A 59 -11.55 20.06 6.39
N LEU A 60 -10.33 20.08 5.85
CA LEU A 60 -9.29 19.10 6.20
C LEU A 60 -8.54 19.53 7.45
N TRP A 61 -8.21 20.82 7.54
CA TRP A 61 -7.44 21.40 8.63
C TRP A 61 -8.07 21.13 10.00
N ALA A 62 -9.40 21.16 10.10
CA ALA A 62 -10.12 20.86 11.32
C ALA A 62 -10.03 19.39 11.77
N ASN A 63 -9.73 18.47 10.84
CA ASN A 63 -9.71 17.02 11.07
C ASN A 63 -8.29 16.43 11.12
N ILE A 64 -7.26 17.24 10.88
CA ILE A 64 -5.87 16.79 10.94
C ILE A 64 -5.37 16.93 12.38
N PRO A 65 -4.83 15.86 13.00
CA PRO A 65 -4.16 15.97 14.29
C PRO A 65 -3.00 16.97 14.19
N GLN A 66 -3.06 18.05 14.97
CA GLN A 66 -1.99 19.05 15.02
C GLN A 66 -0.87 18.62 15.96
N GLU A 67 -0.50 17.35 15.88
CA GLU A 67 0.60 16.78 16.66
C GLU A 67 1.90 17.01 15.88
N GLY A 68 2.76 17.87 16.42
CA GLY A 68 4.06 18.18 15.84
C GLY A 68 4.72 19.40 16.49
N PRO A 69 6.04 19.59 16.32
CA PRO A 69 6.71 20.82 16.73
C PRO A 69 6.06 22.04 16.04
N PRO A 70 6.15 23.24 16.65
CA PRO A 70 5.50 24.45 16.15
C PRO A 70 5.90 24.73 14.69
N GLY A 71 4.90 24.83 13.80
CA GLY A 71 5.09 25.03 12.36
C GLY A 71 5.09 23.76 11.50
N SER A 72 4.89 22.59 12.12
CA SER A 72 4.70 21.31 11.42
C SER A 72 3.36 20.68 11.74
N VAL A 73 2.87 19.83 10.83
CA VAL A 73 1.61 19.09 10.96
C VAL A 73 1.84 17.67 10.50
N THR A 74 1.32 16.70 11.23
CA THR A 74 1.41 15.30 10.86
C THR A 74 0.21 14.91 10.00
N LEU A 75 0.47 14.45 8.77
CA LEU A 75 -0.56 13.94 7.85
C LEU A 75 -0.50 12.43 7.79
N THR A 76 -1.63 11.80 7.47
CA THR A 76 -1.68 10.38 7.14
C THR A 76 -1.53 10.16 5.63
N THR A 77 -1.08 8.99 5.24
CA THR A 77 -1.01 8.53 3.83
C THR A 77 -2.37 8.08 3.29
N GLN A 78 -3.47 8.39 4.00
CA GLN A 78 -4.82 8.06 3.55
C GLN A 78 -5.10 8.69 2.20
N GLN A 79 -5.52 7.87 1.25
CA GLN A 79 -5.64 8.29 -0.15
C GLN A 79 -6.62 9.47 -0.35
N GLN A 80 -7.69 9.55 0.44
CA GLN A 80 -8.62 10.69 0.39
C GLN A 80 -7.95 12.00 0.83
N LEU A 81 -7.16 11.96 1.90
CA LEU A 81 -6.41 13.10 2.41
C LEU A 81 -5.36 13.53 1.38
N CYS A 82 -4.54 12.59 0.92
CA CYS A 82 -3.49 12.85 -0.06
C CYS A 82 -4.06 13.44 -1.36
N ASN A 83 -5.13 12.87 -1.92
CA ASN A 83 -5.78 13.39 -3.13
C ASN A 83 -6.31 14.80 -2.95
N THR A 84 -6.89 15.10 -1.79
CA THR A 84 -7.43 16.42 -1.50
C THR A 84 -6.31 17.45 -1.35
N VAL A 85 -5.21 17.10 -0.68
CA VAL A 85 -4.03 17.95 -0.57
C VAL A 85 -3.38 18.17 -1.95
N LEU A 86 -3.23 17.13 -2.76
CA LEU A 86 -2.67 17.24 -4.11
C LEU A 86 -3.52 18.12 -5.04
N LYS A 87 -4.85 18.10 -4.89
CA LYS A 87 -5.77 18.87 -5.74
C LYS A 87 -5.92 20.34 -5.32
N TYR A 88 -5.96 20.62 -4.01
CA TYR A 88 -6.37 21.93 -3.51
C TYR A 88 -5.27 22.69 -2.77
N CYS A 89 -4.18 22.03 -2.35
CA CYS A 89 -3.08 22.73 -1.69
C CYS A 89 -2.31 23.58 -2.71
N PRO A 90 -2.13 24.89 -2.48
CA PRO A 90 -1.38 25.76 -3.40
C PRO A 90 0.13 25.55 -3.31
N ASP A 91 0.65 25.05 -2.18
CA ASP A 91 2.09 24.91 -1.94
C ASP A 91 2.65 23.69 -2.71
N PRO A 92 3.56 23.90 -3.69
CA PRO A 92 4.17 22.82 -4.44
C PRO A 92 5.06 21.91 -3.58
N THR A 93 5.67 22.42 -2.52
CA THR A 93 6.54 21.66 -1.62
C THR A 93 5.71 20.65 -0.82
N VAL A 94 4.58 21.10 -0.27
CA VAL A 94 3.63 20.22 0.43
C VAL A 94 3.08 19.16 -0.51
N ARG A 95 2.67 19.52 -1.73
CA ARG A 95 2.22 18.54 -2.74
C ARG A 95 3.30 17.50 -3.06
N LYS A 96 4.56 17.92 -3.19
CA LYS A 96 5.67 16.99 -3.45
C LYS A 96 5.87 16.01 -2.30
N ILE A 97 5.90 16.49 -1.06
CA ILE A 97 6.08 15.64 0.13
C ILE A 97 4.93 14.63 0.22
N VAL A 98 3.69 15.09 0.08
CA VAL A 98 2.49 14.24 0.14
C VAL A 98 2.47 13.22 -0.99
N TYR A 99 2.88 13.61 -2.21
CA TYR A 99 2.97 12.70 -3.34
C TYR A 99 3.98 11.58 -3.10
N VAL A 100 5.19 11.93 -2.64
CA VAL A 100 6.22 10.94 -2.33
C VAL A 100 5.73 10.02 -1.23
N ALA A 101 5.27 10.59 -0.11
CA ALA A 101 4.76 9.83 1.02
C ALA A 101 3.68 8.84 0.57
N ALA A 102 2.65 9.29 -0.17
CA ALA A 102 1.56 8.41 -0.61
C ALA A 102 1.97 7.27 -1.56
N ASN A 103 3.11 7.38 -2.26
CA ASN A 103 3.55 6.41 -3.26
C ASN A 103 4.77 5.57 -2.85
N THR A 104 5.40 5.86 -1.70
CA THR A 104 6.62 5.16 -1.26
C THR A 104 6.49 4.42 0.07
N VAL A 105 5.27 4.30 0.63
CA VAL A 105 5.07 3.71 1.96
C VAL A 105 5.33 2.20 1.98
N ALA A 106 4.80 1.47 1.01
CA ALA A 106 4.82 0.01 1.01
C ALA A 106 6.10 -0.56 0.35
N THR A 107 7.29 -0.18 0.80
CA THR A 107 8.55 -0.70 0.21
C THR A 107 8.72 -2.19 0.43
N GLU A 108 8.23 -2.73 1.54
CA GLU A 108 8.24 -4.17 1.86
C GLU A 108 7.46 -5.01 0.82
N ASN A 109 6.52 -4.39 0.11
CA ASN A 109 5.77 -5.07 -0.94
C ASN A 109 6.59 -5.35 -2.20
N LEU A 110 7.74 -4.71 -2.39
CA LEU A 110 8.61 -5.02 -3.51
C LEU A 110 9.15 -6.45 -3.41
N ASP A 111 9.52 -6.87 -2.21
CA ASP A 111 10.01 -8.24 -1.95
C ASP A 111 8.88 -9.27 -2.11
N ASN A 112 7.69 -8.96 -1.60
CA ASN A 112 6.50 -9.80 -1.80
C ASN A 112 6.15 -9.96 -3.28
N LEU A 113 6.24 -8.88 -4.08
CA LEU A 113 6.01 -8.93 -5.52
C LEU A 113 7.07 -9.77 -6.25
N ALA A 114 8.35 -9.62 -5.90
CA ALA A 114 9.42 -10.42 -6.49
C ALA A 114 9.26 -11.91 -6.18
N ALA A 115 8.87 -12.25 -4.95
CA ALA A 115 8.57 -13.61 -4.56
C ALA A 115 7.34 -14.17 -5.30
N LEU A 116 6.26 -13.38 -5.43
CA LEU A 116 5.06 -13.78 -6.18
C LEU A 116 5.34 -14.04 -7.66
N ILE A 117 6.20 -13.23 -8.29
CA ILE A 117 6.61 -13.44 -9.68
C ILE A 117 7.34 -14.77 -9.81
N THR A 118 8.30 -15.04 -8.92
CA THR A 118 9.07 -16.28 -8.92
C THR A 118 8.17 -17.50 -8.73
N VAL A 119 7.33 -17.50 -7.68
CA VAL A 119 6.45 -18.64 -7.35
C VAL A 119 5.41 -18.93 -8.45
N ARG A 120 4.94 -17.91 -9.16
CA ARG A 120 3.99 -18.10 -10.29
C ARG A 120 4.67 -18.58 -11.59
N HIS A 121 5.99 -18.49 -11.67
CA HIS A 121 6.77 -18.93 -12.83
C HIS A 121 7.25 -20.38 -12.72
N GLU A 122 7.27 -20.93 -11.50
CA GLU A 122 7.52 -22.35 -11.19
C GLU A 122 6.34 -23.23 -11.63
#